data_AF-A0A1V4IJN7-F1
#
_entry.id   AF-A0A1V4IJN7-F1
#
_cell.length_a   1.000
_cell.length_b   1.000
_cell.length_c   1.000
_cell.angle_alpha   90.00
_cell.angle_beta   90.00
_cell.angle_gamma   90.00
#
_symmetry.space_group_name_H-M   'P 1'
#
loop_
_entity.id
_entity.type
_entity.pdbx_description
1 polymer ?
#
loop_
_entity_poly.entity_id
_entity_poly.type
_entity_poly.pdbx_seq_one_letter_code
_entity_poly.pdbx_strand_id
1 'polypeptide(L)'
;MSVINKLYEKGILYGVSVTVTREFFYVNVDGAAEPCPFSPYSDTNLNDTSLIQALKSPLFKELNETGMLVGEHEGGCLLFEKSSEVRKIVNTPKMFPNNSEL
;
A
#
# COMPACT_ATOMS: atom_id res chain seq x y z
N MET A 1 30.43 3.31 17.58
CA MET A 1 29.44 3.18 16.48
C MET A 1 28.04 3.09 17.07
N SER A 2 27.12 3.94 16.59
CA SER A 2 25.72 3.95 17.05
C SER A 2 25.06 2.60 16.79
N VAL A 3 24.17 2.18 17.69
CA VAL A 3 23.34 0.97 17.53
C VAL A 3 22.63 0.98 16.18
N ILE A 4 22.20 2.15 15.71
CA ILE A 4 21.55 2.36 14.41
C ILE A 4 22.46 1.93 13.25
N ASN A 5 23.74 2.29 13.26
CA ASN A 5 24.66 1.92 12.18
C ASN A 5 24.90 0.40 12.12
N LYS A 6 24.94 -0.27 13.28
CA LYS A 6 25.06 -1.74 13.34
C LYS A 6 23.83 -2.44 12.76
N LEU A 7 22.65 -1.83 12.86
CA LEU A 7 21.41 -2.37 12.31
C LEU A 7 21.34 -2.18 10.78
N TYR A 8 21.89 -1.09 10.25
CA TYR A 8 22.05 -0.89 8.80
C TYR A 8 23.04 -1.88 8.18
N GLU A 9 24.23 -2.03 8.77
CA GLU A 9 25.26 -2.95 8.29
C GLU A 9 24.81 -4.42 8.30
N LYS A 10 23.89 -4.77 9.21
CA LYS A 10 23.30 -6.10 9.32
C LYS A 10 22.12 -6.35 8.38
N GLY A 11 21.73 -5.37 7.55
CA GLY A 11 20.60 -5.48 6.62
C GLY A 11 19.23 -5.58 7.31
N ILE A 12 19.15 -5.25 8.60
CA ILE A 12 17.90 -5.35 9.39
C ILE A 12 16.99 -4.14 9.10
N LEU A 13 17.58 -2.98 8.81
CA LEU A 13 16.86 -1.75 8.45
C LEU A 13 16.63 -1.60 6.93
N TYR A 14 17.09 -2.56 6.12
CA TYR A 14 16.70 -2.73 4.73
C TYR A 14 15.76 -3.94 4.65
N GLY A 15 14.50 -3.73 4.98
CA GLY A 15 13.51 -4.81 5.07
C GLY A 15 13.21 -5.43 3.70
N VAL A 16 13.19 -6.76 3.64
CA VAL A 16 12.42 -7.51 2.64
C VAL A 16 11.13 -7.95 3.34
N SER A 17 9.98 -7.50 2.82
CA SER A 17 8.67 -8.07 3.19
C SER A 17 8.34 -9.16 2.17
N VAL A 18 8.47 -10.43 2.56
CA VAL A 18 7.84 -11.53 1.84
C VAL A 18 6.51 -11.80 2.50
N THR A 19 5.43 -11.44 1.82
CA THR A 19 4.07 -11.77 2.26
C THR A 19 3.47 -12.73 1.24
N VAL A 20 3.19 -13.96 1.66
CA VAL A 20 2.52 -15.00 0.86
C VAL A 20 1.00 -14.89 1.09
N THR A 21 0.44 -13.72 0.82
CA THR A 21 -1.02 -13.50 0.84
C THR A 21 -1.43 -12.88 -0.48
N ARG A 22 -2.61 -13.26 -0.99
CA ARG A 22 -3.19 -12.71 -2.23
C ARG A 22 -3.53 -11.22 -2.15
N GLU A 23 -3.44 -10.64 -0.96
CA GLU A 23 -3.85 -9.29 -0.62
C GLU A 23 -2.65 -8.58 -0.01
N PHE A 24 -2.29 -7.43 -0.58
CA PHE A 24 -1.15 -6.63 -0.16
C PHE A 24 -1.67 -5.40 0.61
N PHE A 25 -1.16 -5.19 1.83
CA PHE A 25 -1.40 -3.99 2.62
C PHE A 25 -0.09 -3.61 3.32
N TYR A 26 0.50 -2.50 2.90
CA TYR A 26 1.77 -1.96 3.39
C TYR A 26 1.51 -0.65 4.13
N VAL A 27 2.27 -0.40 5.20
CA VAL A 27 2.23 0.87 5.93
C VAL A 27 3.63 1.46 5.87
N ASN A 28 3.76 2.64 5.28
CA ASN A 28 5.06 3.30 5.17
C ASN A 28 5.45 3.98 6.49
N VAL A 29 6.65 4.57 6.53
CA VAL A 29 7.21 5.21 7.74
C VAL A 29 6.41 6.41 8.23
N ASP A 30 5.60 7.03 7.36
CA ASP A 30 4.74 8.17 7.68
C ASP A 30 3.31 7.73 8.07
N GLY A 31 3.05 6.41 8.11
CA GLY A 31 1.75 5.84 8.46
C GLY A 31 0.77 5.71 7.29
N ALA A 32 1.18 6.02 6.06
CA ALA A 32 0.30 5.92 4.89
C ALA A 32 0.03 4.45 4.54
N ALA A 33 -1.24 4.13 4.27
CA ALA A 33 -1.67 2.80 3.85
C ALA A 33 -1.50 2.65 2.34
N GLU A 34 -0.53 1.85 1.92
CA GLU A 34 -0.14 1.64 0.53
C GLU A 34 -0.43 0.18 0.13
N PRO A 35 -0.88 -0.08 -1.10
CA PRO A 35 -1.14 -1.45 -1.55
C PRO A 35 0.15 -2.22 -1.84
N CYS A 36 1.31 -1.57 -1.98
CA CYS A 36 2.59 -2.24 -2.18
C CYS A 36 3.74 -1.26 -1.89
N PRO A 37 4.85 -1.67 -1.26
CA PRO A 37 6.02 -0.80 -1.05
C PRO A 37 6.65 -0.28 -2.35
N PHE A 38 6.39 -0.94 -3.48
CA PHE A 38 6.87 -0.52 -4.82
C PHE A 38 5.85 0.34 -5.59
N SER A 39 4.68 0.59 -4.99
CA SER A 39 3.63 1.46 -5.50
C SER A 39 3.18 2.37 -4.36
N PRO A 40 3.98 3.40 -4.04
CA PRO A 40 3.81 4.26 -2.86
C PRO A 40 2.68 5.27 -3.08
N TYR A 41 1.50 4.73 -3.35
CA TYR A 41 0.26 5.46 -3.59
C TYR A 41 -0.69 5.11 -2.46
N SER A 42 -1.20 6.15 -1.82
CA SER A 42 -2.10 6.04 -0.69
C SER A 42 -3.12 7.15 -0.75
N ASP A 43 -4.35 6.86 -0.34
CA ASP A 43 -5.43 7.81 -0.11
C ASP A 43 -5.82 7.92 1.38
N THR A 44 -5.15 7.16 2.26
CA THR A 44 -5.47 7.05 3.68
C THR A 44 -4.23 6.91 4.55
N ASN A 45 -4.22 7.55 5.71
CA ASN A 45 -3.14 7.44 6.69
C ASN A 45 -3.69 6.90 8.02
N LEU A 46 -3.03 5.89 8.59
CA LEU A 46 -3.44 5.25 9.85
C LEU A 46 -3.28 6.17 11.08
N ASN A 47 -2.60 7.30 10.94
CA ASN A 47 -2.60 8.35 11.96
C ASN A 47 -3.97 9.04 12.06
N ASP A 48 -4.77 9.03 10.98
CA ASP A 48 -6.05 9.74 10.87
C ASP A 48 -7.27 8.80 10.84
N THR A 49 -7.04 7.50 10.63
CA THR A 49 -8.11 6.51 10.42
C THR A 49 -7.76 5.15 11.00
N SER A 50 -8.76 4.29 11.19
CA SER A 50 -8.54 2.90 11.61
C SER A 50 -8.13 2.01 10.44
N LEU A 51 -7.46 0.89 10.75
CA LEU A 51 -7.10 -0.12 9.74
C LEU A 51 -8.30 -0.60 8.92
N ILE A 52 -9.46 -0.80 9.56
CA ILE A 52 -10.69 -1.24 8.88
C ILE A 52 -11.17 -0.19 7.88
N GLN A 53 -11.10 1.10 8.24
CA GLN A 53 -11.45 2.19 7.33
C GLN A 53 -10.45 2.32 6.17
N ALA A 54 -9.15 2.16 6.44
CA ALA A 54 -8.12 2.17 5.39
C ALA A 54 -8.33 1.02 4.38
N LEU A 55 -8.67 -0.19 4.84
CA LEU A 55 -9.00 -1.34 3.97
C LEU A 55 -10.27 -1.12 3.12
N LYS A 56 -11.20 -0.28 3.60
CA LYS A 56 -12.42 0.11 2.88
C LYS A 56 -12.26 1.41 2.08
N SER A 57 -11.05 1.94 1.98
CA SER A 57 -10.78 3.19 1.26
C SER A 57 -11.08 3.07 -0.24
N PRO A 58 -11.37 4.18 -0.93
CA PRO A 58 -11.60 4.19 -2.36
C PRO A 58 -10.48 3.56 -3.20
N LEU A 59 -9.22 3.70 -2.80
CA LEU A 59 -8.07 3.06 -3.44
C LEU A 59 -8.13 1.54 -3.34
N PHE A 60 -8.24 1.00 -2.12
CA PHE A 60 -8.27 -0.45 -1.91
C PHE A 60 -9.51 -1.10 -2.53
N LYS A 61 -10.66 -0.41 -2.50
CA LYS A 61 -11.89 -0.86 -3.17
C LYS A 61 -11.70 -0.97 -4.69
N GLU A 62 -11.16 0.07 -5.33
CA GLU A 62 -10.93 0.07 -6.77
C GLU A 62 -9.92 -1.01 -7.19
N LEU A 63 -8.83 -1.16 -6.44
CA LEU A 63 -7.80 -2.17 -6.73
C LEU A 63 -8.36 -3.59 -6.67
N ASN A 64 -9.30 -3.84 -5.75
CA ASN A 64 -10.02 -5.11 -5.65
C ASN A 64 -11.02 -5.29 -6.82
N GLU A 65 -11.84 -4.28 -7.12
CA GLU A 65 -12.86 -4.34 -8.18
C GLU A 65 -12.26 -4.48 -9.59
N THR A 66 -11.12 -3.83 -9.84
CA THR A 66 -10.43 -3.86 -11.14
C THR A 66 -9.53 -5.07 -11.32
N GLY A 67 -9.32 -5.87 -10.26
CA GLY A 67 -8.36 -6.98 -10.28
C GLY A 67 -6.92 -6.51 -10.53
N MET A 68 -6.59 -5.24 -10.24
CA MET A 68 -5.24 -4.70 -10.48
C MET A 68 -4.16 -5.36 -9.62
N LEU A 69 -4.56 -6.07 -8.56
CA LEU A 69 -3.70 -6.88 -7.71
C LEU A 69 -3.61 -8.35 -8.14
N VAL A 70 -4.34 -8.74 -9.19
CA VAL A 70 -4.44 -10.11 -9.70
C VAL A 70 -3.79 -10.20 -11.07
N GLY A 71 -2.66 -10.89 -11.15
CA GLY A 71 -1.94 -11.13 -12.40
C GLY A 71 -0.56 -11.72 -12.16
N GLU A 72 -0.05 -12.50 -13.11
CA GLU A 72 1.33 -12.95 -13.10
C GLU A 72 2.26 -11.75 -13.40
N HIS A 73 3.33 -11.61 -12.64
CA HIS A 73 4.39 -10.65 -12.88
C HIS A 73 5.73 -11.35 -12.63
N GLU A 74 6.71 -11.21 -13.51
CA GLU A 74 8.04 -11.81 -13.36
C GLU A 74 8.85 -11.06 -12.28
N GLY A 75 8.56 -11.33 -11.01
CA GLY A 75 9.34 -10.82 -9.87
C GLY A 75 9.31 -9.31 -9.65
N GLY A 76 8.64 -8.54 -10.52
CA GLY A 76 8.39 -7.10 -10.38
C GLY A 76 7.18 -6.79 -9.51
N CYS A 77 6.74 -5.53 -9.48
CA CYS A 77 5.47 -5.13 -8.86
C CYS A 77 4.45 -4.82 -9.97
N LEU A 78 3.30 -5.50 -9.97
CA LEU A 78 2.26 -5.30 -10.98
C LEU A 78 1.72 -3.86 -11.01
N LEU A 79 1.67 -3.18 -9.86
CA LEU A 79 1.28 -1.78 -9.77
C LEU A 79 2.37 -0.81 -10.26
N PHE A 80 3.64 -1.20 -10.16
CA PHE A 80 4.74 -0.43 -10.74
C PHE A 80 4.67 -0.42 -12.26
N GLU A 81 4.39 -1.57 -12.86
CA GLU A 81 4.14 -1.70 -14.31
C GLU A 81 2.92 -0.89 -14.76
N LYS A 82 1.90 -0.78 -13.90
CA LYS A 82 0.66 0.00 -14.14
C LYS A 82 0.67 1.41 -13.53
N SER A 83 1.84 1.99 -13.29
CA SER A 83 1.99 3.27 -12.56
C SER A 83 1.16 4.45 -13.11
N SER A 84 0.92 4.49 -14.43
CA SER A 84 0.10 5.52 -15.07
C SER A 84 -1.39 5.40 -14.76
N GLU A 85 -1.89 4.17 -14.57
CA GLU A 85 -3.28 3.88 -14.19
C GLU A 85 -3.49 4.16 -12.71
N VAL A 86 -2.55 3.73 -11.86
CA VAL A 86 -2.58 4.01 -10.42
C VAL A 86 -2.60 5.52 -10.16
N ARG A 87 -1.81 6.30 -10.90
CA ARG A 87 -1.81 7.76 -10.80
C ARG A 87 -3.16 8.38 -11.18
N LYS A 88 -3.92 7.81 -12.11
CA LYS A 88 -5.28 8.30 -12.45
C LYS A 88 -6.27 7.99 -11.33
N ILE A 89 -6.18 6.79 -10.73
CA ILE A 89 -7.04 6.38 -9.62
C ILE A 89 -6.87 7.32 -8.43
N VAL A 90 -5.61 7.63 -8.06
CA VAL A 90 -5.29 8.53 -6.94
C VAL A 90 -5.78 9.96 -7.17
N ASN A 91 -5.70 10.47 -8.40
CA ASN A 91 -6.08 11.85 -8.71
C ASN A 91 -7.58 12.02 -9.02
N THR A 92 -8.35 10.94 -9.04
CA THR A 92 -9.79 11.01 -9.27
C THR A 92 -10.51 11.27 -7.94
N PRO A 93 -11.34 12.32 -7.81
CA PRO A 93 -12.10 12.58 -6.59
C PRO A 93 -13.05 11.41 -6.29
N LYS A 94 -12.96 10.85 -5.08
CA LYS A 94 -13.85 9.78 -4.62
C LYS A 94 -14.38 10.09 -3.22
N MET A 95 -15.60 9.60 -2.96
CA MET A 95 -16.26 9.76 -1.67
C MET A 95 -15.89 8.58 -0.77
N PHE A 96 -15.38 8.88 0.43
CA PHE A 96 -15.08 7.87 1.45
C PHE A 96 -16.38 7.36 2.09
N PRO A 97 -16.52 6.05 2.36
CA PRO A 97 -17.68 5.53 3.06
C PRO A 97 -17.75 6.06 4.51
N ASN A 98 -18.97 6.33 4.96
CA ASN A 98 -19.25 6.97 6.24
C ASN A 98 -19.17 5.93 7.36
N ASN A 99 -18.86 6.35 8.60
CA ASN A 99 -18.82 5.46 9.77
C ASN A 99 -20.15 4.75 10.10
N SER A 100 -21.27 5.16 9.49
CA SER A 100 -22.57 4.50 9.61
C SER A 100 -22.73 3.25 8.73
N GLU A 101 -21.76 2.97 7.86
CA GLU A 101 -21.74 1.81 6.94
C GLU A 101 -20.67 0.78 7.32
N LEU A 102 -20.13 0.87 8.54
CA LEU A 102 -19.15 -0.06 9.11
C LEU A 102 -19.80 -1.18 9.91
#